data_AF-A0A9W4XP07-F1
#
_entry.id   AF-A0A9W4XP07-F1
#
_cell.length_a   1.000
_cell.length_b   1.000
_cell.length_c   1.000
_cell.angle_alpha   90.00
_cell.angle_beta   90.00
_cell.angle_gamma   90.00
#
_symmetry.space_group_name_H-M   'P 1'
#
loop_
_entity.id
_entity.type
_entity.pdbx_description
1 polymer ?
#
loop_
_entity_poly.entity_id
_entity_poly.type
_entity_poly.pdbx_seq_one_letter_code
_entity_poly.pdbx_strand_id
1 'polypeptide(L)'
;MGGMNYHVEIVFEDGVVWLARIRRFNATSPPSPLRDHIFQSEFATMKFLEKTAVPTPKVFDFAPESQDSSVGVGYMLVEKMAGTSLRWSIASPEQRRRVVEQLADIFVELRKHPFDRMGSLDTSDSCHIGPFARESLTDFDDSRMSPLGPYSTLQEYHTSSIRLILDLIIRDEMYSHNPIDAYLVHRFLLDLIPSVLPSQGENGHQFFLKHADDKGDHILVDKDYNITAIIDWEWAYTAPEAIAFNSPVGLLPVNEFYDGLNTLGEEENLLAETFEKKRRTTASASCKEWAIAA
;
A
#
# COMPACT_ATOMS: atom_id res chain seq x y z
N MET A 1 19.61 -4.21 4.33
CA MET A 1 18.79 -4.36 5.56
C MET A 1 17.59 -3.45 5.40
N GLY A 2 16.37 -3.98 5.50
CA GLY A 2 15.15 -3.18 5.53
C GLY A 2 14.93 -2.56 6.92
N GLY A 3 14.08 -1.54 7.01
CA GLY A 3 13.80 -0.83 8.26
C GLY A 3 13.18 -1.73 9.33
N MET A 4 12.16 -2.50 8.95
CA MET A 4 11.31 -3.26 9.88
C MET A 4 11.57 -4.77 9.91
N ASN A 5 12.24 -5.33 8.89
CA ASN A 5 12.40 -6.78 8.71
C ASN A 5 13.87 -7.16 8.42
N TYR A 6 14.37 -8.20 9.09
CA TYR A 6 15.54 -8.94 8.66
C TYR A 6 15.16 -9.83 7.47
N HIS A 7 16.05 -9.91 6.50
CA HIS A 7 15.90 -10.78 5.34
C HIS A 7 17.08 -11.75 5.34
N VAL A 8 16.79 -13.03 5.48
CA VAL A 8 17.79 -14.10 5.47
C VAL A 8 17.57 -14.94 4.23
N GLU A 9 18.62 -15.15 3.44
CA GLU A 9 18.56 -16.04 2.28
C GLU A 9 18.64 -17.50 2.73
N ILE A 10 17.67 -18.30 2.28
CA ILE A 10 17.68 -19.75 2.42
C ILE A 10 18.02 -20.31 1.04
N VAL A 11 19.21 -20.88 0.91
CA VAL A 11 19.71 -21.47 -0.34
C VAL A 11 19.54 -22.98 -0.27
N PHE A 12 18.72 -23.53 -1.16
CA PHE A 12 18.47 -24.96 -1.26
C PHE A 12 19.52 -25.64 -2.13
N GLU A 13 19.68 -26.96 -1.99
CA GLU A 13 20.68 -27.75 -2.73
C GLU A 13 20.48 -27.71 -4.26
N ASP A 14 19.24 -27.50 -4.71
CA ASP A 14 18.88 -27.35 -6.13
C ASP A 14 19.14 -25.95 -6.69
N GLY A 15 19.67 -25.03 -5.87
CA GLY A 15 19.97 -23.65 -6.22
C GLY A 15 18.76 -22.70 -6.15
N VAL A 16 17.58 -23.18 -5.76
CA VAL A 16 16.44 -22.31 -5.44
C VAL A 16 16.79 -21.49 -4.20
N VAL A 17 16.40 -20.21 -4.20
CA VAL A 17 16.63 -19.32 -3.06
C VAL A 17 15.31 -18.74 -2.57
N TRP A 18 15.04 -18.89 -1.28
CA TRP A 18 13.94 -18.21 -0.60
C TRP A 18 14.48 -17.08 0.28
N LEU A 19 13.61 -16.13 0.59
CA LEU A 19 13.86 -15.11 1.59
C LEU A 19 12.99 -15.40 2.83
N ALA A 20 13.64 -15.63 3.96
CA ALA A 20 12.97 -15.57 5.26
C ALA A 20 12.93 -14.12 5.73
N ARG A 21 11.71 -13.57 5.81
CA ARG A 21 11.43 -12.24 6.38
C ARG A 21 11.09 -12.43 7.86
N ILE A 22 11.88 -11.81 8.72
CA ILE A 22 11.74 -11.91 10.18
C ILE A 22 11.59 -10.50 10.73
N ARG A 23 10.55 -10.27 11.52
CA ARG A 23 10.26 -8.93 12.01
C ARG A 23 11.26 -8.49 13.07
N ARG A 24 11.74 -7.25 12.94
CA ARG A 24 12.62 -6.63 13.93
C ARG A 24 11.79 -6.17 15.11
N PHE A 25 12.28 -6.45 16.30
CA PHE A 25 11.70 -5.92 17.54
C PHE A 25 12.71 -5.03 18.25
N ASN A 26 12.29 -3.81 18.59
CA ASN A 26 13.05 -2.89 19.42
C ASN A 26 12.09 -2.03 20.28
N ALA A 27 12.63 -1.11 21.07
CA ALA A 27 11.86 -0.29 22.00
C ALA A 27 10.80 0.63 21.35
N THR A 28 10.91 0.90 20.04
CA THR A 28 9.94 1.72 19.28
C THR A 28 9.00 0.87 18.43
N SER A 29 9.10 -0.47 18.49
CA SER A 29 8.18 -1.35 17.79
C SER A 29 6.79 -1.31 18.44
N PRO A 30 5.70 -1.33 17.65
CA PRO A 30 4.35 -1.38 18.20
C PRO A 30 4.15 -2.68 19.00
N PRO A 31 3.12 -2.76 19.88
CA PRO A 31 2.80 -3.98 20.62
C PRO A 31 2.62 -5.21 19.71
N SER A 32 2.94 -6.40 20.22
CA SER A 32 2.87 -7.67 19.47
C SER A 32 1.53 -7.90 18.75
N PRO A 33 0.35 -7.64 19.34
CA PRO A 33 -0.93 -7.83 18.65
C PRO A 33 -1.04 -7.01 17.35
N LEU A 34 -0.50 -5.78 17.34
CA LEU A 34 -0.53 -4.92 16.16
C LEU A 34 0.55 -5.33 15.15
N ARG A 35 1.73 -5.79 15.59
CA ARG A 35 2.72 -6.38 14.67
C ARG A 35 2.14 -7.58 13.94
N ASP A 36 1.48 -8.47 14.65
CA ASP A 36 0.85 -9.65 14.06
C ASP A 36 -0.29 -9.27 13.12
N HIS A 37 -1.11 -8.27 13.49
CA HIS A 37 -2.16 -7.76 12.61
C HIS A 37 -1.60 -7.20 11.29
N ILE A 38 -0.54 -6.40 11.35
CA ILE A 38 0.15 -5.87 10.16
C ILE A 38 0.76 -7.01 9.32
N PHE A 39 1.38 -8.00 9.97
CA PHE A 39 2.07 -9.07 9.27
C PHE A 39 1.09 -10.06 8.61
N GLN A 40 -0.01 -10.37 9.29
CA GLN A 40 -1.14 -11.12 8.73
C GLN A 40 -1.75 -10.38 7.54
N SER A 41 -1.87 -9.06 7.62
CA SER A 41 -2.42 -8.27 6.54
C SER A 41 -1.53 -8.25 5.29
N GLU A 42 -0.21 -8.17 5.49
CA GLU A 42 0.75 -8.31 4.40
C GLU A 42 0.66 -9.71 3.75
N PHE A 43 0.60 -10.76 4.55
CA PHE A 43 0.41 -12.14 4.07
C PHE A 43 -0.87 -12.28 3.23
N ALA A 44 -1.99 -11.78 3.73
CA ALA A 44 -3.27 -11.78 3.02
C ALA A 44 -3.20 -11.01 1.70
N THR A 45 -2.52 -9.86 1.69
CA THR A 45 -2.29 -9.05 0.49
C THR A 45 -1.48 -9.80 -0.57
N MET A 46 -0.38 -10.43 -0.18
CA MET A 46 0.44 -11.22 -1.10
C MET A 46 -0.34 -12.43 -1.66
N LYS A 47 -1.13 -13.12 -0.82
CA LYS A 47 -2.00 -14.22 -1.25
C LYS A 47 -3.11 -13.80 -2.21
N PHE A 48 -3.61 -12.59 -2.07
CA PHE A 48 -4.52 -11.99 -3.06
C PHE A 48 -3.78 -11.72 -4.38
N LEU A 49 -2.61 -11.10 -4.33
CA LEU A 49 -1.83 -10.73 -5.50
C LEU A 49 -1.31 -11.94 -6.30
N GLU A 50 -1.05 -13.08 -5.66
CA GLU A 50 -0.73 -14.36 -6.33
C GLU A 50 -1.81 -14.78 -7.36
N LYS A 51 -3.04 -14.27 -7.23
CA LYS A 51 -4.17 -14.53 -8.13
C LYS A 51 -4.31 -13.49 -9.24
N THR A 52 -3.39 -12.52 -9.32
CA THR A 52 -3.40 -11.41 -10.28
C THR A 52 -2.18 -11.46 -11.19
N ALA A 53 -2.13 -10.59 -12.20
CA ALA A 53 -0.93 -10.43 -13.04
C ALA A 53 0.13 -9.47 -12.45
N VAL A 54 -0.08 -8.95 -11.24
CA VAL A 54 0.92 -8.09 -10.58
C VAL A 54 2.13 -8.94 -10.20
N PRO A 55 3.35 -8.56 -10.61
CA PRO A 55 4.55 -9.32 -10.27
C PRO A 55 4.84 -9.14 -8.77
N THR A 56 4.63 -10.16 -7.97
CA THR A 56 4.90 -10.16 -6.52
C THR A 56 5.57 -11.48 -6.13
N PRO A 57 6.40 -11.50 -5.07
CA PRO A 57 6.95 -12.76 -4.56
C PRO A 57 5.84 -13.72 -4.12
N LYS A 58 5.96 -15.00 -4.44
CA LYS A 58 5.09 -16.03 -3.83
C LYS A 58 5.42 -16.23 -2.36
N VAL A 59 4.40 -16.45 -1.54
CA VAL A 59 4.59 -16.84 -0.14
C VAL A 59 4.52 -18.36 -0.01
N PHE A 60 5.57 -18.95 0.53
CA PHE A 60 5.68 -20.39 0.77
C PHE A 60 5.19 -20.81 2.15
N ASP A 61 5.49 -20.00 3.17
CA ASP A 61 5.10 -20.28 4.55
C ASP A 61 4.99 -18.98 5.37
N PHE A 62 4.22 -19.03 6.46
CA PHE A 62 3.94 -17.87 7.30
C PHE A 62 3.62 -18.32 8.74
N ALA A 63 4.22 -17.64 9.72
CA ALA A 63 3.85 -17.77 11.12
C ALA A 63 3.91 -16.39 11.80
N PRO A 64 2.82 -15.93 12.45
CA PRO A 64 2.84 -14.72 13.27
C PRO A 64 3.62 -14.96 14.57
N GLU A 65 3.99 -13.88 15.28
CA GLU A 65 4.77 -13.96 16.53
C GLU A 65 3.98 -14.63 17.67
N SER A 66 2.67 -14.44 17.71
CA SER A 66 1.77 -15.08 18.67
C SER A 66 1.60 -16.58 18.47
N GLN A 67 1.94 -17.11 17.29
CA GLN A 67 1.88 -18.55 17.04
C GLN A 67 3.14 -19.23 17.57
N ASP A 68 2.94 -20.25 18.41
CA ASP A 68 4.05 -21.09 18.88
C ASP A 68 4.64 -21.87 17.71
N SER A 69 5.83 -21.45 17.27
CA SER A 69 6.58 -22.06 16.17
C SER A 69 7.97 -22.45 16.64
N SER A 70 8.52 -23.52 16.07
CA SER A 70 9.86 -24.01 16.41
C SER A 70 10.98 -22.99 16.14
N VAL A 71 10.71 -21.96 15.34
CA VAL A 71 11.63 -20.87 15.02
C VAL A 71 11.71 -19.84 16.16
N GLY A 72 10.65 -19.72 16.98
CA GLY A 72 10.59 -18.83 18.14
C GLY A 72 10.38 -17.35 17.82
N VAL A 73 10.18 -16.99 16.56
CA VAL A 73 9.87 -15.63 16.09
C VAL A 73 8.87 -15.69 14.94
N GLY A 74 8.13 -14.59 14.72
CA GLY A 74 7.27 -14.45 13.54
C GLY A 74 8.10 -14.38 12.26
N TYR A 75 7.69 -15.13 11.24
CA TYR A 75 8.39 -15.18 9.95
C TYR A 75 7.43 -15.34 8.75
N MET A 76 7.94 -14.96 7.59
CA MET A 76 7.31 -15.23 6.29
C MET A 76 8.40 -15.71 5.32
N LEU A 77 8.20 -16.89 4.74
CA LEU A 77 9.08 -17.44 3.71
C LEU A 77 8.53 -17.05 2.34
N VAL A 78 9.31 -16.30 1.56
CA VAL A 78 8.89 -15.79 0.26
C VAL A 78 9.89 -16.10 -0.83
N GLU A 79 9.44 -16.06 -2.08
CA GLU A 79 10.26 -16.16 -3.27
C GLU A 79 11.32 -15.04 -3.33
N LYS A 80 12.58 -15.40 -3.64
CA LYS A 80 13.60 -14.40 -3.94
C LYS A 80 13.44 -13.94 -5.39
N MET A 81 12.90 -12.74 -5.57
CA MET A 81 12.72 -12.14 -6.88
C MET A 81 14.05 -11.70 -7.51
N ALA A 82 14.14 -11.79 -8.84
CA ALA A 82 15.27 -11.28 -9.60
C ALA A 82 15.24 -9.74 -9.68
N GLY A 83 16.39 -9.15 -10.00
CA GLY A 83 16.53 -7.70 -10.18
C GLY A 83 17.07 -6.98 -8.95
N THR A 84 17.05 -5.65 -9.02
CA THR A 84 17.51 -4.75 -7.95
C THR A 84 16.51 -3.64 -7.72
N SER A 85 16.44 -3.09 -6.51
CA SER A 85 15.60 -1.93 -6.21
C SER A 85 15.88 -0.79 -7.18
N LEU A 86 14.80 -0.24 -7.73
CA LEU A 86 14.84 0.90 -8.62
C LEU A 86 15.46 2.11 -7.91
N ARG A 87 16.46 2.70 -8.55
CA ARG A 87 17.07 3.96 -8.11
C ARG A 87 16.70 5.05 -9.09
N TRP A 88 15.58 5.73 -8.82
CA TRP A 88 14.99 6.73 -9.71
C TRP A 88 15.98 7.83 -10.13
N SER A 89 16.79 8.30 -9.19
CA SER A 89 17.74 9.41 -9.37
C SER A 89 18.83 9.14 -10.40
N ILE A 90 19.18 7.87 -10.66
CA ILE A 90 20.24 7.49 -11.61
C ILE A 90 19.70 6.90 -12.91
N ALA A 91 18.38 6.68 -13.01
CA ALA A 91 17.75 6.15 -14.21
C ALA A 91 17.68 7.23 -15.31
N SER A 92 17.94 6.84 -16.57
CA SER A 92 17.76 7.72 -17.72
C SER A 92 16.27 8.02 -17.98
N PRO A 93 15.94 9.10 -18.71
CA PRO A 93 14.56 9.40 -19.09
C PRO A 93 13.84 8.22 -19.77
N GLU A 94 14.52 7.50 -20.67
CA GLU A 94 13.96 6.33 -21.35
C GLU A 94 13.70 5.16 -20.39
N GLN A 95 14.58 4.96 -19.42
CA GLN A 95 14.44 3.94 -18.38
C GLN A 95 13.25 4.26 -17.46
N ARG A 96 13.13 5.52 -17.03
CA ARG A 96 11.98 6.00 -16.23
C ARG A 96 10.68 5.82 -16.98
N ARG A 97 10.62 6.27 -18.24
CA ARG A 97 9.45 6.09 -19.11
C ARG A 97 9.04 4.62 -19.21
N ARG A 98 10.01 3.71 -19.40
CA ARG A 98 9.74 2.26 -19.44
C ARG A 98 9.14 1.74 -18.14
N VAL A 99 9.64 2.19 -16.98
CA VAL A 99 9.08 1.81 -15.67
C VAL A 99 7.67 2.36 -15.51
N VAL A 100 7.43 3.64 -15.85
CA VAL A 100 6.10 4.28 -15.77
C VAL A 100 5.07 3.53 -16.63
N GLU A 101 5.44 3.14 -17.85
CA GLU A 101 4.56 2.38 -18.75
C GLU A 101 4.13 1.03 -18.13
N GLN A 102 5.04 0.33 -17.45
CA GLN A 102 4.77 -0.94 -16.76
C GLN A 102 4.00 -0.73 -15.44
N LEU A 103 4.26 0.36 -14.72
CA LEU A 103 3.49 0.73 -13.54
C LEU A 103 2.02 1.01 -13.90
N ALA A 104 1.78 1.64 -15.04
CA ALA A 104 0.43 1.82 -15.57
C ALA A 104 -0.25 0.48 -15.89
N ASP A 105 0.49 -0.52 -16.39
CA ASP A 105 -0.03 -1.88 -16.59
C ASP A 105 -0.42 -2.54 -15.26
N ILE A 106 0.39 -2.36 -14.22
CA ILE A 106 0.09 -2.85 -12.85
C ILE A 106 -1.17 -2.17 -12.30
N PHE A 107 -1.32 -0.86 -12.48
CA PHE A 107 -2.53 -0.14 -12.05
C PHE A 107 -3.77 -0.65 -12.79
N VAL A 108 -3.68 -0.90 -14.10
CA VAL A 108 -4.78 -1.48 -14.89
C VAL A 108 -5.13 -2.89 -14.40
N GLU A 109 -4.15 -3.69 -14.01
CA GLU A 109 -4.38 -5.02 -13.44
C GLU A 109 -5.09 -4.92 -12.08
N LEU A 110 -4.59 -4.12 -11.14
CA LEU A 110 -5.20 -3.94 -9.82
C LEU A 110 -6.65 -3.40 -9.91
N ARG A 111 -6.91 -2.54 -10.90
CA ARG A 111 -8.25 -2.00 -11.18
C ARG A 111 -9.30 -3.07 -11.54
N LYS A 112 -8.89 -4.27 -11.98
CA LYS A 112 -9.83 -5.36 -12.29
C LYS A 112 -10.45 -5.99 -11.03
N HIS A 113 -9.91 -5.68 -9.86
CA HIS A 113 -10.25 -6.33 -8.60
C HIS A 113 -10.78 -5.33 -7.57
N PRO A 114 -12.02 -4.83 -7.72
CA PRO A 114 -12.61 -3.89 -6.78
C PRO A 114 -13.01 -4.57 -5.45
N PHE A 115 -13.05 -3.76 -4.40
CA PHE A 115 -13.51 -4.11 -3.05
C PHE A 115 -14.64 -3.17 -2.62
N ASP A 116 -15.43 -3.60 -1.64
CA ASP A 116 -16.61 -2.87 -1.15
C ASP A 116 -16.33 -1.97 0.07
N ARG A 117 -15.15 -2.07 0.67
CA ARG A 117 -14.76 -1.29 1.86
C ARG A 117 -13.33 -0.77 1.78
N MET A 118 -13.07 0.28 2.54
CA MET A 118 -11.74 0.82 2.86
C MET A 118 -11.19 0.17 4.12
N GLY A 119 -10.02 -0.43 4.02
CA GLY A 119 -9.33 -1.09 5.13
C GLY A 119 -8.15 -1.89 4.60
N SER A 120 -7.76 -2.94 5.31
CA SER A 120 -6.69 -3.83 4.87
C SER A 120 -7.20 -5.25 4.68
N LEU A 121 -6.61 -6.01 3.76
CA LEU A 121 -6.87 -7.46 3.64
C LEU A 121 -6.40 -8.12 4.94
N ASP A 122 -7.22 -8.99 5.54
CA ASP A 122 -6.95 -9.60 6.85
C ASP A 122 -6.91 -11.14 6.84
N THR A 123 -7.38 -11.76 5.77
CA THR A 123 -7.54 -13.21 5.64
C THR A 123 -6.99 -13.69 4.30
N SER A 124 -6.34 -14.86 4.29
CA SER A 124 -5.77 -15.44 3.06
C SER A 124 -6.81 -16.07 2.14
N ASP A 125 -7.88 -16.59 2.75
CA ASP A 125 -8.84 -17.46 2.07
C ASP A 125 -10.04 -16.68 1.53
N SER A 126 -10.28 -15.50 2.09
CA SER A 126 -11.27 -14.54 1.63
C SER A 126 -10.59 -13.24 1.24
N CYS A 127 -11.02 -12.61 0.14
CA CYS A 127 -10.67 -11.22 -0.19
C CYS A 127 -11.37 -10.22 0.75
N HIS A 128 -11.46 -10.56 2.05
CA HIS A 128 -12.17 -9.79 3.06
C HIS A 128 -11.32 -8.60 3.50
N ILE A 129 -11.99 -7.45 3.62
CA ILE A 129 -11.38 -6.21 4.08
C ILE A 129 -11.75 -5.98 5.54
N GLY A 130 -10.73 -6.07 6.39
CA GLY A 130 -10.78 -5.78 7.83
C GLY A 130 -10.37 -4.34 8.15
N PRO A 131 -10.19 -4.01 9.44
CA PRO A 131 -9.63 -2.74 9.88
C PRO A 131 -8.27 -2.44 9.22
N PHE A 132 -7.85 -1.18 9.26
CA PHE A 132 -6.55 -0.78 8.75
C PHE A 132 -5.43 -1.39 9.59
N ALA A 133 -4.55 -2.15 8.93
CA ALA A 133 -3.40 -2.72 9.58
C ALA A 133 -2.26 -1.68 9.62
N ARG A 134 -2.40 -0.64 10.46
CA ARG A 134 -1.45 0.48 10.60
C ARG A 134 -1.42 1.05 12.02
N GLU A 135 -0.23 1.45 12.47
CA GLU A 135 0.01 2.04 13.78
C GLU A 135 -0.72 3.38 13.95
N SER A 136 -0.64 4.26 12.95
CA SER A 136 -1.28 5.59 13.00
C SER A 136 -2.81 5.54 12.99
N LEU A 137 -3.41 4.37 12.74
CA LEU A 137 -4.84 4.13 12.68
C LEU A 137 -5.28 3.10 13.72
N THR A 138 -4.49 2.90 14.77
CA THR A 138 -4.81 1.96 15.84
C THR A 138 -4.71 2.65 17.19
N ASP A 139 -5.80 2.57 17.96
CA ASP A 139 -5.80 3.02 19.35
C ASP A 139 -5.41 1.90 20.31
N PHE A 140 -4.79 2.27 21.42
CA PHE A 140 -4.54 1.40 22.56
C PHE A 140 -5.10 2.03 23.83
N ASP A 141 -6.10 1.37 24.39
CA ASP A 141 -6.78 1.76 25.63
C ASP A 141 -6.68 0.61 26.62
N ASP A 142 -5.97 0.79 27.74
CA ASP A 142 -5.74 -0.25 28.76
C ASP A 142 -5.32 -1.62 28.18
N SER A 143 -4.35 -1.62 27.27
CA SER A 143 -3.85 -2.83 26.55
C SER A 143 -4.82 -3.45 25.54
N ARG A 144 -6.00 -2.87 25.33
CA ARG A 144 -6.92 -3.26 24.26
C ARG A 144 -6.57 -2.52 22.98
N MET A 145 -6.20 -3.28 21.95
CA MET A 145 -5.98 -2.78 20.60
C MET A 145 -7.33 -2.53 19.90
N SER A 146 -7.51 -1.34 19.34
CA SER A 146 -8.70 -0.94 18.58
C SER A 146 -8.30 -0.31 17.24
N PRO A 147 -8.07 -1.13 16.19
CA PRO A 147 -7.75 -0.61 14.87
C PRO A 147 -9.00 0.04 14.24
N LEU A 148 -8.79 1.14 13.50
CA LEU A 148 -9.85 1.86 12.80
C LEU A 148 -10.33 1.10 11.57
N GLY A 149 -11.62 1.23 11.27
CA GLY A 149 -12.23 0.67 10.07
C GLY A 149 -12.73 -0.78 10.23
N PRO A 150 -13.10 -1.44 9.13
CA PRO A 150 -13.12 -0.88 7.78
C PRO A 150 -14.22 0.17 7.60
N TYR A 151 -14.15 1.00 6.57
CA TYR A 151 -15.14 2.06 6.30
C TYR A 151 -15.78 1.89 4.93
N SER A 152 -16.99 2.40 4.76
CA SER A 152 -17.69 2.36 3.47
C SER A 152 -17.54 3.66 2.69
N THR A 153 -16.99 4.72 3.31
CA THR A 153 -16.80 6.02 2.67
C THR A 153 -15.48 6.68 3.12
N LEU A 154 -14.96 7.58 2.28
CA LEU A 154 -13.85 8.45 2.66
C LEU A 154 -14.19 9.36 3.84
N GLN A 155 -15.46 9.76 3.96
CA GLN A 155 -15.89 10.65 5.05
C GLN A 155 -15.75 9.96 6.40
N GLU A 156 -16.19 8.71 6.52
CA GLU A 156 -16.01 7.91 7.73
C GLU A 156 -14.53 7.71 8.07
N TYR A 157 -13.71 7.39 7.05
CA TYR A 157 -12.27 7.25 7.21
C TYR A 157 -11.63 8.52 7.76
N HIS A 158 -11.76 9.66 7.08
CA HIS A 158 -11.13 10.91 7.51
C HIS A 158 -11.66 11.39 8.86
N THR A 159 -12.98 11.28 9.10
CA THR A 159 -13.59 11.67 10.37
C THR A 159 -13.02 10.87 11.53
N SER A 160 -12.95 9.54 11.37
CA SER A 160 -12.49 8.64 12.44
C SER A 160 -10.99 8.78 12.68
N SER A 161 -10.18 8.89 11.61
CA SER A 161 -8.73 9.09 11.72
C SER A 161 -8.39 10.41 12.41
N ILE A 162 -9.07 11.51 12.05
CA ILE A 162 -8.84 12.81 12.69
C ILE A 162 -9.33 12.82 14.14
N ARG A 163 -10.46 12.17 14.45
CA ARG A 163 -10.92 12.03 15.85
C ARG A 163 -9.93 11.25 16.71
N LEU A 164 -9.38 10.15 16.21
CA LEU A 164 -8.33 9.41 16.91
C LEU A 164 -7.13 10.31 17.22
N ILE A 165 -6.68 11.11 16.25
CA ILE A 165 -5.57 12.06 16.49
C ILE A 165 -5.93 13.07 17.59
N LEU A 166 -7.15 13.63 17.56
CA LEU A 166 -7.60 14.56 18.60
C LEU A 166 -7.63 13.90 19.98
N ASP A 167 -8.09 12.66 20.08
CA ASP A 167 -8.14 11.90 21.33
C ASP A 167 -6.73 11.58 21.85
N LEU A 168 -5.78 11.23 20.95
CA LEU A 168 -4.37 11.01 21.30
C LEU A 168 -3.68 12.30 21.76
N ILE A 169 -4.01 13.46 21.17
CA ILE A 169 -3.51 14.76 21.64
C ILE A 169 -4.04 15.07 23.05
N ILE A 170 -5.33 14.84 23.31
CA ILE A 170 -5.94 15.06 24.64
C ILE A 170 -5.28 14.17 25.70
N ARG A 171 -4.88 12.95 25.33
CA ARG A 171 -4.17 12.01 26.20
C ARG A 171 -2.66 12.26 26.33
N ASP A 172 -2.12 13.30 25.68
CA ASP A 172 -0.69 13.62 25.62
C ASP A 172 0.17 12.50 25.00
N GLU A 173 -0.43 11.67 24.14
CA GLU A 173 0.24 10.59 23.41
C GLU A 173 0.76 11.03 22.04
N MET A 174 0.34 12.21 21.56
CA MET A 174 0.74 12.79 20.29
C MET A 174 0.91 14.31 20.38
N TYR A 175 1.86 14.86 19.61
CA TYR A 175 2.15 16.30 19.56
C TYR A 175 2.51 16.95 20.92
N SER A 176 3.20 16.22 21.79
CA SER A 176 3.56 16.64 23.17
C SER A 176 4.26 18.00 23.29
N HIS A 177 4.90 18.49 22.23
CA HIS A 177 5.59 19.79 22.24
C HIS A 177 4.68 20.97 21.89
N ASN A 178 3.64 20.77 21.05
CA ASN A 178 2.72 21.82 20.59
C ASN A 178 1.26 21.29 20.52
N PRO A 179 0.69 20.81 21.64
CA PRO A 179 -0.59 20.10 21.61
C PRO A 179 -1.76 21.01 21.24
N ILE A 180 -1.75 22.28 21.64
CA ILE A 180 -2.83 23.25 21.35
C ILE A 180 -2.90 23.54 19.84
N ASP A 181 -1.78 23.88 19.22
CA ASP A 181 -1.75 24.18 17.79
C ASP A 181 -2.11 22.96 16.95
N ALA A 182 -1.57 21.78 17.32
CA ALA A 182 -1.92 20.53 16.66
C ALA A 182 -3.42 20.24 16.80
N TYR A 183 -4.00 20.41 17.98
CA TYR A 183 -5.44 20.20 18.20
C TYR A 183 -6.28 21.13 17.33
N LEU A 184 -5.93 22.43 17.28
CA LEU A 184 -6.65 23.42 16.47
C LEU A 184 -6.57 23.11 14.97
N VAL A 185 -5.40 22.70 14.48
CA VAL A 185 -5.22 22.29 13.07
C VAL A 185 -6.09 21.07 12.75
N HIS A 186 -6.03 20.01 13.56
CA HIS A 186 -6.82 18.80 13.31
C HIS A 186 -8.33 19.05 13.47
N ARG A 187 -8.72 19.91 14.40
CA ARG A 187 -10.12 20.34 14.55
C ARG A 187 -10.61 21.10 13.32
N PHE A 188 -9.79 22.00 12.78
CA PHE A 188 -10.09 22.69 11.53
C PHE A 188 -10.19 21.72 10.34
N LEU A 189 -9.29 20.75 10.24
CA LEU A 189 -9.35 19.71 9.21
C LEU A 189 -10.63 18.87 9.30
N LEU A 190 -11.09 18.56 10.53
CA LEU A 190 -12.34 17.84 10.76
C LEU A 190 -13.55 18.62 10.22
N ASP A 191 -13.57 19.94 10.43
CA ASP A 191 -14.64 20.81 9.95
C ASP A 191 -14.59 21.00 8.41
N LEU A 192 -13.42 20.83 7.78
CA LEU A 192 -13.24 20.92 6.33
C LEU A 192 -13.64 19.68 5.55
N ILE A 193 -13.75 18.50 6.18
CA ILE A 193 -14.04 17.23 5.48
C ILE A 193 -15.20 17.37 4.48
N PRO A 194 -16.39 17.93 4.83
CA PRO A 194 -17.51 18.02 3.90
C PRO A 194 -17.22 18.88 2.66
N SER A 195 -16.24 19.77 2.72
CA SER A 195 -15.89 20.71 1.65
C SER A 195 -14.76 20.24 0.73
N VAL A 196 -13.92 19.31 1.18
CA VAL A 196 -12.71 18.88 0.45
C VAL A 196 -12.82 17.48 -0.14
N LEU A 197 -13.82 16.69 0.27
CA LEU A 197 -14.02 15.37 -0.31
C LEU A 197 -14.51 15.47 -1.76
N PRO A 198 -13.97 14.65 -2.66
CA PRO A 198 -14.45 14.61 -4.03
C PRO A 198 -15.93 14.22 -4.06
N SER A 199 -16.68 14.82 -4.99
CA SER A 199 -18.07 14.46 -5.28
C SER A 199 -18.16 12.95 -5.50
N GLN A 200 -19.00 12.25 -4.74
CA GLN A 200 -19.23 10.82 -4.94
C GLN A 200 -19.79 10.63 -6.37
N GLY A 201 -19.07 9.88 -7.21
CA GLY A 201 -19.52 9.57 -8.57
C GLY A 201 -20.73 8.64 -8.56
N GLU A 202 -21.43 8.56 -9.71
CA GLU A 202 -22.64 7.72 -9.88
C GLU A 202 -22.36 6.21 -9.80
N ASN A 203 -21.11 5.79 -9.97
CA ASN A 203 -20.69 4.41 -9.76
C ASN A 203 -20.42 4.21 -8.26
N GLY A 204 -21.11 3.25 -7.64
CA GLY A 204 -21.05 2.98 -6.19
C GLY A 204 -19.63 2.86 -5.61
N HIS A 205 -19.53 2.83 -4.29
CA HIS A 205 -18.27 2.88 -3.54
C HIS A 205 -17.35 1.68 -3.82
N GLN A 206 -16.62 1.72 -4.94
CA GLN A 206 -15.58 0.77 -5.28
C GLN A 206 -14.24 1.28 -4.76
N PHE A 207 -13.53 0.37 -4.09
CA PHE A 207 -12.19 0.58 -3.58
C PHE A 207 -11.23 -0.36 -4.27
N PHE A 208 -9.96 0.02 -4.35
CA PHE A 208 -8.91 -0.74 -5.02
C PHE A 208 -7.70 -0.81 -4.12
N LEU A 209 -6.93 -1.89 -4.25
CA LEU A 209 -5.71 -2.07 -3.48
C LEU A 209 -4.69 -0.97 -3.82
N LYS A 210 -4.17 -0.32 -2.78
CA LYS A 210 -3.10 0.67 -2.83
C LYS A 210 -1.89 0.16 -2.05
N HIS A 211 -0.73 0.25 -2.71
CA HIS A 211 0.57 0.08 -2.06
C HIS A 211 0.82 1.22 -1.06
N ALA A 212 1.41 0.90 0.09
CA ALA A 212 1.62 1.89 1.15
C ALA A 212 2.88 2.73 0.97
N ASP A 213 3.95 2.14 0.44
CA ASP A 213 5.17 2.86 0.09
C ASP A 213 5.03 3.47 -1.30
N ASP A 214 5.24 4.78 -1.41
CA ASP A 214 5.13 5.55 -2.65
C ASP A 214 6.51 6.07 -3.14
N LYS A 215 7.65 5.65 -2.54
CA LYS A 215 8.99 6.15 -2.87
C LYS A 215 9.62 5.51 -4.10
N GLY A 216 9.22 4.26 -4.38
CA GLY A 216 9.63 3.49 -5.57
C GLY A 216 10.81 2.52 -5.37
N ASP A 217 11.48 2.50 -4.22
CA ASP A 217 12.56 1.53 -3.91
C ASP A 217 12.03 0.11 -3.66
N HIS A 218 10.72 -0.01 -3.43
CA HIS A 218 9.94 -1.24 -3.40
C HIS A 218 9.69 -1.85 -4.80
N ILE A 219 10.08 -1.17 -5.89
CA ILE A 219 10.00 -1.68 -7.26
C ILE A 219 11.34 -2.33 -7.62
N LEU A 220 11.33 -3.63 -7.94
CA LEU A 220 12.50 -4.33 -8.44
C LEU A 220 12.53 -4.27 -9.97
N VAL A 221 13.71 -4.00 -10.52
CA VAL A 221 13.93 -3.95 -11.96
C VAL A 221 15.13 -4.79 -12.39
N ASP A 222 15.06 -5.34 -13.60
CA ASP A 222 16.22 -5.97 -14.25
C ASP A 222 17.17 -4.92 -14.90
N LYS A 223 18.21 -5.41 -15.56
CA LYS A 223 19.20 -4.56 -16.26
C LYS A 223 18.61 -3.70 -17.39
N ASP A 224 17.47 -4.10 -17.93
CA ASP A 224 16.76 -3.46 -19.03
C ASP A 224 15.57 -2.60 -18.51
N TYR A 225 15.47 -2.42 -17.20
CA TYR A 225 14.42 -1.69 -16.50
C TYR A 225 13.01 -2.29 -16.72
N ASN A 226 12.92 -3.60 -16.92
CA ASN A 226 11.65 -4.30 -16.78
C ASN A 226 11.35 -4.51 -15.30
N ILE A 227 10.12 -4.23 -14.87
CA ILE A 227 9.67 -4.49 -13.49
C ILE A 227 9.61 -6.00 -13.30
N THR A 228 10.40 -6.50 -12.36
CA THR A 228 10.45 -7.92 -12.01
C THR A 228 9.59 -8.25 -10.80
N ALA A 229 9.39 -7.28 -9.89
CA ALA A 229 8.52 -7.44 -8.73
C ALA A 229 8.13 -6.09 -8.11
N ILE A 230 6.95 -6.06 -7.47
CA ILE A 230 6.55 -5.10 -6.46
C ILE A 230 6.60 -5.83 -5.11
N ILE A 231 7.46 -5.36 -4.22
CA ILE A 231 7.71 -5.94 -2.89
C ILE A 231 7.26 -4.99 -1.79
N ASP A 232 7.37 -5.41 -0.52
CA ASP A 232 7.08 -4.58 0.66
C ASP A 232 5.62 -4.12 0.76
N TRP A 233 4.69 -5.08 0.66
CA TRP A 233 3.25 -4.87 0.79
C TRP A 233 2.78 -4.63 2.23
N GLU A 234 3.70 -4.36 3.15
CA GLU A 234 3.39 -3.95 4.52
C GLU A 234 2.52 -2.69 4.48
N TRP A 235 1.48 -2.65 5.33
CA TRP A 235 0.51 -1.55 5.43
C TRP A 235 -0.37 -1.31 4.18
N ALA A 236 -0.38 -2.21 3.20
CA ALA A 236 -1.28 -2.11 2.04
C ALA A 236 -2.75 -2.00 2.47
N TYR A 237 -3.54 -1.26 1.70
CA TYR A 237 -4.92 -0.94 2.06
C TYR A 237 -5.77 -0.67 0.82
N THR A 238 -7.08 -0.65 0.98
CA THR A 238 -8.01 -0.32 -0.10
C THR A 238 -8.43 1.15 -0.03
N ALA A 239 -8.44 1.81 -1.19
CA ALA A 239 -8.78 3.22 -1.32
C ALA A 239 -9.62 3.48 -2.59
N PRO A 240 -10.36 4.59 -2.67
CA PRO A 240 -11.06 4.97 -3.90
C PRO A 240 -10.10 5.07 -5.09
N GLU A 241 -10.62 4.88 -6.30
CA GLU A 241 -9.84 4.85 -7.55
C GLU A 241 -8.83 6.01 -7.65
N ALA A 242 -9.27 7.24 -7.37
CA ALA A 242 -8.44 8.45 -7.44
C ALA A 242 -7.26 8.47 -6.45
N ILE A 243 -7.38 7.76 -5.33
CA ILE A 243 -6.32 7.63 -4.33
C ILE A 243 -5.47 6.40 -4.63
N ALA A 244 -6.09 5.27 -5.00
CA ALA A 244 -5.40 4.00 -5.23
C ALA A 244 -4.42 4.06 -6.40
N PHE A 245 -4.73 4.86 -7.43
CA PHE A 245 -3.93 4.99 -8.65
C PHE A 245 -3.35 6.40 -8.83
N ASN A 246 -3.15 7.14 -7.74
CA ASN A 246 -2.47 8.42 -7.80
C ASN A 246 -0.98 8.25 -8.16
N SER A 247 -0.37 9.33 -8.66
CA SER A 247 1.06 9.39 -8.92
C SER A 247 1.83 9.13 -7.61
N PRO A 248 2.76 8.15 -7.58
CA PRO A 248 3.57 7.92 -6.39
C PRO A 248 4.61 9.03 -6.22
N VAL A 249 4.98 9.30 -4.97
CA VAL A 249 5.97 10.32 -4.57
C VAL A 249 7.31 10.14 -5.31
N GLY A 250 7.69 8.91 -5.65
CA GLY A 250 8.89 8.62 -6.43
C GLY A 250 8.93 9.25 -7.82
N LEU A 251 7.79 9.66 -8.39
CA LEU A 251 7.71 10.37 -9.67
C LEU A 251 7.75 11.89 -9.52
N LEU A 252 7.66 12.42 -8.30
CA LEU A 252 7.62 13.87 -8.11
C LEU A 252 8.95 14.50 -8.53
N PRO A 253 8.92 15.63 -9.28
CA PRO A 253 10.11 16.42 -9.56
C PRO A 253 10.51 17.18 -8.29
N VAL A 254 11.19 16.49 -7.36
CA VAL A 254 11.45 16.98 -6.00
C VAL A 254 12.09 18.38 -5.97
N ASN A 255 13.03 18.66 -6.87
CA ASN A 255 13.66 19.98 -6.94
C ASN A 255 12.65 21.08 -7.33
N GLU A 256 11.84 20.84 -8.36
CA GLU A 256 10.82 21.79 -8.82
C GLU A 256 9.75 22.01 -7.75
N PHE A 257 9.33 20.93 -7.07
CA PHE A 257 8.40 21.00 -5.96
C PHE A 257 8.95 21.89 -4.82
N TYR A 258 10.22 21.73 -4.44
CA TYR A 258 10.86 22.60 -3.43
C TYR A 258 11.06 24.04 -3.91
N ASP A 259 11.17 24.26 -5.22
CA ASP A 259 11.19 25.60 -5.83
C ASP A 259 9.78 26.24 -5.93
N GLY A 260 8.73 25.55 -5.46
CA GLY A 260 7.37 26.05 -5.38
C GLY A 260 6.53 25.81 -6.64
N LEU A 261 7.02 25.02 -7.59
CA LEU A 261 6.25 24.58 -8.75
C LEU A 261 5.28 23.46 -8.33
N ASN A 262 3.99 23.71 -8.47
CA ASN A 262 2.91 22.77 -8.14
C ASN A 262 2.22 22.19 -9.38
N THR A 263 2.93 22.14 -10.51
CA THR A 263 2.46 21.52 -11.75
C THR A 263 2.93 20.07 -11.83
N LEU A 264 2.17 19.22 -12.53
CA LEU A 264 2.54 17.82 -12.74
C LEU A 264 3.88 17.72 -13.49
N GLY A 265 4.77 16.87 -13.00
CA GLY A 265 6.03 16.51 -13.65
C GLY A 265 5.83 15.71 -14.94
N GLU A 266 6.90 15.52 -15.72
CA GLU A 266 6.88 14.77 -16.98
C GLU A 266 6.39 13.32 -16.75
N GLU A 267 6.97 12.63 -15.77
CA GLU A 267 6.64 11.24 -15.49
C GLU A 267 5.24 11.06 -14.89
N GLU A 268 4.73 12.06 -14.17
CA GLU A 268 3.36 12.05 -13.64
C GLU A 268 2.33 12.20 -14.77
N ASN A 269 2.56 13.13 -15.70
CA ASN A 269 1.74 13.30 -16.88
C ASN A 269 1.74 12.03 -17.73
N LEU A 270 2.92 11.44 -17.94
CA LEU A 270 3.07 10.18 -18.67
C LEU A 270 2.28 9.04 -18.01
N LEU A 271 2.34 8.90 -16.68
CA LEU A 271 1.60 7.87 -15.96
C LEU A 271 0.10 8.08 -16.16
N ALA A 272 -0.40 9.30 -15.98
CA ALA A 272 -1.81 9.64 -16.13
C ALA A 272 -2.32 9.34 -17.55
N GLU A 273 -1.59 9.79 -18.58
CA GLU A 273 -1.94 9.55 -19.98
C GLU A 273 -1.93 8.06 -20.34
N THR A 274 -0.90 7.34 -19.89
CA THR A 274 -0.73 5.91 -20.19
C THR A 274 -1.81 5.08 -19.51
N PHE A 275 -2.08 5.37 -18.23
CA PHE A 275 -3.13 4.70 -17.46
C PHE A 275 -4.51 4.92 -18.09
N GLU A 276 -4.87 6.17 -18.43
CA GLU A 276 -6.15 6.48 -19.08
C GLU A 276 -6.28 5.85 -20.47
N LYS A 277 -5.22 5.86 -21.28
CA LYS A 277 -5.21 5.20 -22.58
C LYS A 277 -5.46 3.70 -22.45
N LYS A 278 -4.73 3.02 -21.56
CA LYS A 278 -4.86 1.56 -21.35
C LYS A 278 -6.24 1.21 -20.76
N ARG A 279 -6.73 2.00 -19.81
CA ARG A 279 -8.08 1.88 -19.22
C ARG A 279 -9.17 1.83 -20.29
N ARG A 280 -9.13 2.76 -21.26
CA ARG A 280 -10.10 2.82 -22.36
C ARG A 280 -10.02 1.61 -23.28
N THR A 281 -8.80 1.13 -23.58
CA THR A 281 -8.61 -0.07 -24.40
C THR A 281 -9.21 -1.31 -23.73
N THR A 282 -8.94 -1.52 -22.43
CA THR A 282 -9.54 -2.64 -21.68
C THR A 282 -11.06 -2.55 -21.56
N ALA A 283 -11.62 -1.36 -21.35
CA ALA A 283 -13.07 -1.15 -21.33
C ALA A 283 -13.71 -1.45 -22.70
N SER A 284 -13.04 -1.06 -23.80
CA SER A 284 -13.51 -1.34 -25.16
C SER A 284 -13.42 -2.82 -25.55
N ALA A 285 -12.47 -3.57 -24.98
CA ALA A 285 -12.36 -5.03 -25.18
C ALA A 285 -13.48 -5.77 -24.43
N SER A 286 -13.76 -5.36 -23.18
CA SER A 286 -14.87 -5.88 -22.38
C SER A 286 -16.24 -5.60 -23.04
N CYS A 287 -16.46 -4.43 -23.66
CA CYS A 287 -17.69 -4.15 -24.41
C CYS A 287 -17.86 -5.00 -25.68
N LYS A 288 -16.79 -5.52 -26.28
CA LYS A 288 -16.87 -6.35 -27.50
C LYS A 288 -17.17 -7.81 -27.20
N GLU A 289 -16.84 -8.31 -26.03
CA GLU A 289 -17.15 -9.70 -25.63
C GLU A 289 -18.62 -9.90 -25.23
N TRP A 290 -19.37 -8.83 -24.97
CA TRP A 290 -20.81 -8.89 -24.70
C TRP A 290 -21.71 -8.73 -25.95
N ALA A 291 -21.11 -8.49 -27.13
CA ALA A 291 -21.85 -8.24 -28.37
C ALA A 291 -21.92 -9.46 -29.32
N ILE A 292 -21.43 -10.64 -28.93
CA ILE A 292 -21.44 -11.87 -29.76
C ILE A 292 -22.24 -13.03 -29.13
N ALA A 293 -22.96 -12.78 -28.03
CA ALA A 293 -23.92 -13.74 -27.48
C ALA A 293 -25.32 -13.10 -27.36
N ALA A 294 -25.97 -12.89 -28.51
CA ALA A 294 -27.40 -12.68 -28.63
C ALA A 294 -27.91 -13.36 -29.91
#